data_AF-A6K6R6-F1
#
_entry.id   AF-A6K6R6-F1
#
_cell.length_a   1.000
_cell.length_b   1.000
_cell.length_c   1.000
_cell.angle_alpha   90.00
_cell.angle_beta   90.00
_cell.angle_gamma   90.00
#
_symmetry.space_group_name_H-M   'P 1'
#
loop_
_entity.id
_entity.type
_entity.pdbx_description
1 polymer ?
#
loop_
_entity_poly.entity_id
_entity_poly.type
_entity_poly.pdbx_seq_one_letter_code
_entity_poly.pdbx_strand_id
1 'polypeptide(L)'
;MPLQSTDEGEHAVIPHNWEEPGAVNYKHSEKQIGRKRSHLRTSRSLKSPNVNSLQGQKYIGLFLVLDNSYYKMYKGNVTRMRSFVFEVLNLLNVIYKTIDIQVSLVGMEIWSDRDKIKVVPNLGATFTNFMRWHYSNLGQRIHNHAQLLSGAGFLHGRVGMAAANSLCTTSSVSVIEAKRKNNVALVALMSHELGHALGMQDVPYYTKCPSGSCVMNQYLSSKFPKDFSTVSRSRFQGFLSSRNTRCLLLAPDPKNIIKPTCGNRLLDMGEGCDCGSPEECTNLCCEPLTCRLKSQPDCREEASNLVIE
;
A
#
# COMPACT_ATOMS: atom_id res chain seq x y z
N MET A 1 -6.86 1.80 53.08
CA MET A 1 -6.38 0.81 52.10
C MET A 1 -6.76 1.32 50.72
N PRO A 2 -5.79 1.72 49.88
CA PRO A 2 -6.01 2.26 48.52
C PRO A 2 -5.84 1.13 47.49
N LEU A 3 -6.07 1.22 46.18
CA LEU A 3 -6.85 1.99 45.20
C LEU A 3 -6.65 1.22 43.86
N GLN A 4 -7.58 1.37 42.92
CA GLN A 4 -7.55 0.80 41.55
C GLN A 4 -6.36 1.30 40.71
N SER A 5 -5.98 0.53 39.68
CA SER A 5 -5.74 1.10 38.33
C SER A 5 -5.95 0.05 37.23
N THR A 6 -6.79 0.42 36.27
CA THR A 6 -6.96 -0.12 34.92
C THR A 6 -5.80 0.32 34.03
N ASP A 7 -5.38 -0.51 33.06
CA ASP A 7 -4.37 -0.12 32.07
C ASP A 7 -4.88 -0.47 30.66
N GLU A 8 -5.32 0.58 29.94
CA GLU A 8 -5.61 0.58 28.51
C GLU A 8 -4.33 1.04 27.78
N GLY A 9 -3.68 0.13 27.04
CA GLY A 9 -2.47 0.45 26.28
C GLY A 9 -2.77 1.06 24.91
N GLU A 10 -2.13 2.19 24.60
CA GLU A 10 -2.31 2.99 23.40
C GLU A 10 -1.98 2.23 22.08
N HIS A 11 -2.91 2.28 21.12
CA HIS A 11 -2.70 1.84 19.73
C HIS A 11 -2.32 3.04 18.85
N ALA A 12 -1.25 2.94 18.04
CA ALA A 12 -0.96 3.94 17.00
C ALA A 12 -1.91 3.75 15.78
N VAL A 13 -3.15 4.23 15.92
CA VAL A 13 -4.12 4.39 14.83
C VAL A 13 -4.30 5.88 14.61
N ILE A 14 -4.03 6.40 13.42
CA ILE A 14 -4.33 7.80 13.08
C ILE A 14 -5.80 7.88 12.65
N PRO A 15 -6.73 8.49 13.43
CA PRO A 15 -8.13 8.63 13.04
C PRO A 15 -8.38 9.98 12.36
N HIS A 16 -9.27 10.02 11.37
CA HIS A 16 -9.81 11.25 10.80
C HIS A 16 -11.32 11.29 11.10
N ASN A 17 -11.78 12.33 11.82
CA ASN A 17 -13.20 12.56 12.11
C ASN A 17 -13.98 12.91 10.84
N TRP A 18 -15.17 12.31 10.69
CA TRP A 18 -16.19 12.69 9.70
C TRP A 18 -17.50 13.01 10.43
N GLU A 19 -18.06 14.19 10.17
CA GLU A 19 -19.41 14.58 10.58
C GLU A 19 -20.41 14.15 9.49
N GLU A 20 -21.49 13.47 9.89
CA GLU A 20 -22.56 13.04 8.98
C GLU A 20 -23.48 14.21 8.57
N PRO A 21 -23.81 14.37 7.27
CA PRO A 21 -24.98 15.14 6.86
C PRO A 21 -26.24 14.25 6.84
N GLY A 22 -27.28 14.75 7.50
CA GLY A 22 -28.51 14.04 7.84
C GLY A 22 -29.42 13.60 6.68
N ALA A 23 -30.33 12.69 7.05
CA ALA A 23 -31.29 12.02 6.19
C ALA A 23 -32.30 12.99 5.55
N VAL A 24 -32.51 12.85 4.23
CA VAL A 24 -33.60 13.52 3.50
C VAL A 24 -34.71 12.51 3.23
N ASN A 25 -35.88 12.77 3.83
CA ASN A 25 -37.11 12.00 3.67
C ASN A 25 -37.66 12.08 2.24
N TYR A 26 -37.89 10.92 1.59
CA TYR A 26 -38.72 10.84 0.39
C TYR A 26 -40.13 10.37 0.76
N LYS A 27 -41.11 11.24 0.55
CA LYS A 27 -42.54 10.91 0.63
C LYS A 27 -42.96 10.09 -0.60
N HIS A 28 -43.65 8.98 -0.34
CA HIS A 28 -44.35 8.17 -1.33
C HIS A 28 -45.64 8.88 -1.78
N SER A 29 -45.89 8.96 -3.09
CA SER A 29 -47.24 9.14 -3.63
C SER A 29 -47.40 8.31 -4.90
N GLU A 30 -48.35 7.39 -4.88
CA GLU A 30 -48.84 6.64 -6.03
C GLU A 30 -49.72 7.53 -6.91
N LYS A 31 -49.73 7.26 -8.22
CA LYS A 31 -50.90 7.42 -9.10
C LYS A 31 -50.75 6.56 -10.35
N GLN A 32 -51.86 5.92 -10.71
CA GLN A 32 -52.01 4.87 -11.73
C GLN A 32 -52.37 5.38 -13.14
N ILE A 33 -52.08 4.50 -14.12
CA ILE A 33 -52.74 4.22 -15.42
C ILE A 33 -52.53 5.16 -16.62
N GLY A 34 -52.07 4.57 -17.73
CA GLY A 34 -52.23 5.09 -19.10
C GLY A 34 -51.42 4.34 -20.17
N ARG A 35 -52.09 3.51 -20.98
CA ARG A 35 -51.53 2.66 -22.06
C ARG A 35 -51.71 3.36 -23.42
N LYS A 36 -50.63 3.60 -24.21
CA LYS A 36 -50.53 3.30 -25.67
C LYS A 36 -49.29 3.91 -26.38
N ARG A 37 -48.73 3.05 -27.26
CA ARG A 37 -48.09 3.26 -28.59
C ARG A 37 -46.68 3.87 -28.71
N SER A 38 -45.77 2.96 -29.05
CA SER A 38 -44.73 3.00 -30.08
C SER A 38 -44.23 4.37 -30.58
N HIS A 39 -43.02 4.72 -30.14
CA HIS A 39 -42.08 5.48 -30.97
C HIS A 39 -40.77 4.69 -31.03
N LEU A 40 -40.29 4.43 -32.26
CA LEU A 40 -38.95 3.92 -32.51
C LEU A 40 -37.93 4.81 -31.78
N ARG A 41 -37.35 4.29 -30.70
CA ARG A 41 -36.15 4.89 -30.12
C ARG A 41 -34.97 4.42 -30.97
N THR A 42 -34.45 5.34 -31.77
CA THR A 42 -33.11 5.25 -32.33
C THR A 42 -32.17 4.88 -31.19
N SER A 43 -31.55 3.70 -31.30
CA SER A 43 -30.50 3.25 -30.40
C SER A 43 -29.38 4.29 -30.44
N ARG A 44 -29.37 5.22 -29.47
CA ARG A 44 -28.12 5.88 -29.10
C ARG A 44 -27.25 4.79 -28.55
N SER A 45 -26.31 4.32 -29.38
CA SER A 45 -25.21 3.48 -28.96
C SER A 45 -24.59 4.13 -27.72
N LEU A 46 -24.84 3.54 -26.56
CA LEU A 46 -24.07 3.78 -25.36
C LEU A 46 -22.64 3.40 -25.74
N LYS A 47 -21.80 4.40 -26.02
CA LYS A 47 -20.36 4.18 -26.17
C LYS A 47 -19.93 3.34 -24.96
N SER A 48 -19.41 2.15 -25.26
CA SER A 48 -18.87 1.23 -24.26
C SER A 48 -17.95 1.99 -23.30
N PRO A 49 -18.12 1.86 -21.98
CA PRO A 49 -17.24 2.52 -21.01
C PRO A 49 -15.80 1.95 -21.01
N ASN A 50 -15.51 0.89 -21.77
CA ASN A 50 -14.20 0.22 -21.80
C ASN A 50 -13.13 0.95 -22.61
N VAL A 51 -13.46 1.97 -23.40
CA VAL A 51 -12.44 2.66 -24.23
C VAL A 51 -11.53 3.56 -23.37
N ASN A 52 -12.01 4.02 -22.22
CA ASN A 52 -11.27 4.95 -21.35
C ASN A 52 -10.38 4.25 -20.29
N SER A 53 -10.51 2.94 -20.04
CA SER A 53 -9.65 2.24 -19.06
C SER A 53 -8.26 1.92 -19.63
N LEU A 54 -8.18 1.78 -20.95
CA LEU A 54 -6.93 1.47 -21.66
C LEU A 54 -6.06 2.72 -21.84
N GLN A 55 -6.67 3.88 -22.08
CA GLN A 55 -5.99 5.13 -22.41
C GLN A 55 -6.06 6.11 -21.22
N GLY A 56 -4.93 6.31 -20.53
CA GLY A 56 -4.82 7.21 -19.38
C GLY A 56 -3.89 6.69 -18.29
N GLN A 57 -3.39 7.58 -17.43
CA GLN A 57 -2.63 7.23 -16.24
C GLN A 57 -3.52 6.45 -15.26
N LYS A 58 -3.00 5.40 -14.63
CA LYS A 58 -3.70 4.63 -13.61
C LYS A 58 -3.08 4.89 -12.23
N TYR A 59 -3.88 4.74 -11.18
CA TYR A 59 -3.49 4.99 -9.80
C TYR A 59 -3.85 3.81 -8.92
N ILE A 60 -2.95 3.46 -7.99
CA ILE A 60 -3.17 2.44 -6.97
C ILE A 60 -2.89 3.06 -5.61
N GLY A 61 -3.95 3.23 -4.81
CA GLY A 61 -3.85 3.43 -3.38
C GLY A 61 -3.46 2.12 -2.70
N LEU A 62 -2.23 2.05 -2.21
CA LEU A 62 -1.67 0.91 -1.49
C LEU A 62 -1.85 1.08 0.02
N PHE A 63 -2.35 0.05 0.68
CA PHE A 63 -2.40 -0.04 2.13
C PHE A 63 -1.38 -1.07 2.61
N LEU A 64 -0.47 -0.70 3.51
CA LEU A 64 0.51 -1.62 4.07
C LEU A 64 0.16 -2.02 5.48
N VAL A 65 0.33 -3.30 5.78
CA VAL A 65 0.29 -3.83 7.14
C VAL A 65 1.64 -4.45 7.45
N LEU A 66 2.21 -4.06 8.58
CA LEU A 66 3.51 -4.54 9.07
C LEU A 66 3.25 -5.36 10.32
N ASP A 67 3.48 -6.66 10.26
CA ASP A 67 3.18 -7.56 11.38
C ASP A 67 4.14 -7.36 12.56
N ASN A 68 3.79 -7.94 13.71
CA ASN A 68 4.56 -7.80 14.94
C ASN A 68 5.96 -8.39 14.82
N SER A 69 6.12 -9.46 14.02
CA SER A 69 7.43 -10.03 13.72
C SER A 69 8.30 -9.04 12.95
N TYR A 70 7.72 -8.29 12.01
CA TYR A 70 8.40 -7.23 11.27
C TYR A 70 8.79 -6.09 12.22
N TYR A 71 7.88 -5.64 13.08
CA TYR A 71 8.16 -4.63 14.11
C TYR A 71 9.35 -5.03 15.02
N LYS A 72 9.35 -6.27 15.50
CA LYS A 72 10.43 -6.83 16.33
C LYS A 72 11.76 -6.96 15.58
N MET A 73 11.74 -7.25 14.27
CA MET A 73 12.95 -7.33 13.45
C MET A 73 13.72 -6.00 13.42
N TYR A 74 13.02 -4.87 13.56
CA TYR A 74 13.60 -3.52 13.66
C TYR A 74 13.77 -3.05 15.11
N LYS A 75 13.67 -3.96 16.10
CA LYS A 75 13.77 -3.66 17.54
C LYS A 75 12.81 -2.54 17.99
N GLY A 76 11.64 -2.46 17.35
CA GLY A 76 10.64 -1.44 17.62
C GLY A 76 10.94 -0.03 17.07
N ASN A 77 12.02 0.12 16.29
CA ASN A 77 12.38 1.41 15.68
C ASN A 77 11.48 1.72 14.47
N VAL A 78 10.35 2.38 14.75
CA VAL A 78 9.33 2.77 13.75
C VAL A 78 9.92 3.68 12.67
N THR A 79 10.77 4.61 13.05
CA THR A 79 11.48 5.53 12.16
C THR A 79 12.25 4.78 11.08
N ARG A 80 13.13 3.84 11.49
CA ARG A 80 13.92 3.03 10.56
C ARG A 80 13.05 2.15 9.67
N MET A 81 11.95 1.61 10.21
CA MET A 81 10.97 0.84 9.44
C MET A 81 10.32 1.69 8.35
N ARG A 82 9.81 2.88 8.72
CA ARG A 82 9.13 3.81 7.80
C ARG A 82 10.07 4.24 6.69
N SER A 83 11.29 4.67 7.01
CA SER A 83 12.29 5.05 6.03
C SER A 83 12.58 3.90 5.05
N PHE A 84 12.81 2.69 5.54
CA PHE A 84 13.01 1.54 4.65
C PHE A 84 11.80 1.25 3.75
N VAL A 85 10.57 1.36 4.29
CA VAL A 85 9.34 1.19 3.50
C VAL A 85 9.21 2.25 2.40
N PHE A 86 9.49 3.51 2.69
CA PHE A 86 9.46 4.57 1.65
C PHE A 86 10.50 4.34 0.55
N GLU A 87 11.67 3.81 0.90
CA GLU A 87 12.74 3.43 -0.03
C GLU A 87 12.24 2.39 -1.04
N VAL A 88 11.58 1.36 -0.50
CA VAL A 88 10.98 0.27 -1.28
C VAL A 88 9.83 0.78 -2.13
N LEU A 89 9.00 1.68 -1.63
CA LEU A 89 7.88 2.28 -2.38
C LEU A 89 8.35 3.17 -3.53
N ASN A 90 9.47 3.87 -3.38
CA ASN A 90 10.08 4.62 -4.48
C ASN A 90 10.50 3.68 -5.61
N LEU A 91 11.13 2.56 -5.28
CA LEU A 91 11.48 1.52 -6.26
C LEU A 91 10.22 0.89 -6.89
N LEU A 92 9.16 0.66 -6.10
CA LEU A 92 7.89 0.13 -6.59
C LEU A 92 7.30 1.05 -7.66
N ASN A 93 7.31 2.37 -7.43
CA ASN A 93 6.87 3.36 -8.40
C ASN A 93 7.71 3.38 -9.67
N VAL A 94 9.03 3.20 -9.57
CA VAL A 94 9.90 3.09 -10.76
C VAL A 94 9.45 1.92 -11.65
N ILE A 95 9.13 0.76 -11.05
CA ILE A 95 8.68 -0.44 -11.77
C ILE A 95 7.30 -0.20 -12.40
N TYR A 96 6.33 0.26 -11.62
CA TYR A 96 4.94 0.42 -12.07
C TYR A 96 4.72 1.56 -13.07
N LYS A 97 5.60 2.57 -13.06
CA LYS A 97 5.62 3.61 -14.09
C LYS A 97 5.87 3.05 -15.49
N THR A 98 6.53 1.90 -15.63
CA THR A 98 6.77 1.26 -16.94
C THR A 98 5.50 0.73 -17.62
N ILE A 99 4.38 0.67 -16.90
CA ILE A 99 3.04 0.28 -17.37
C ILE A 99 1.98 1.36 -17.06
N ASP A 100 2.41 2.62 -16.92
CA ASP A 100 1.56 3.79 -16.70
C ASP A 100 0.69 3.72 -15.42
N ILE A 101 1.25 3.13 -14.36
CA ILE A 101 0.63 3.05 -13.03
C ILE A 101 1.44 3.89 -12.04
N GLN A 102 0.76 4.72 -11.25
CA GLN A 102 1.31 5.40 -10.08
C GLN A 102 0.80 4.72 -8.81
N VAL A 103 1.70 4.29 -7.95
CA VAL A 103 1.37 3.66 -6.67
C VAL A 103 1.59 4.67 -5.55
N SER A 104 0.58 4.89 -4.72
CA SER A 104 0.64 5.83 -3.60
C SER A 104 0.27 5.12 -2.31
N LEU A 105 1.09 5.29 -1.27
CA LEU A 105 0.77 4.78 0.06
C LEU A 105 -0.37 5.63 0.64
N VAL A 106 -1.54 5.03 0.85
CA VAL A 106 -2.73 5.70 1.38
C VAL A 106 -3.08 5.25 2.80
N GLY A 107 -2.33 4.28 3.31
CA GLY A 107 -2.49 3.77 4.67
C GLY A 107 -1.35 2.84 5.05
N MET A 108 -0.98 2.88 6.32
CA MET A 108 0.04 2.01 6.89
C MET A 108 -0.34 1.68 8.32
N GLU A 109 -0.37 0.40 8.65
CA GLU A 109 -0.71 -0.09 9.99
C GLU A 109 0.42 -0.99 10.51
N ILE A 110 0.96 -0.65 11.69
CA ILE A 110 2.01 -1.41 12.35
C ILE A 110 1.40 -2.12 13.55
N TRP A 111 1.53 -3.44 13.60
CA TRP A 111 1.07 -4.26 14.72
C TRP A 111 2.17 -4.33 15.79
N SER A 112 2.41 -3.21 16.48
CA SER A 112 3.49 -3.05 17.45
C SER A 112 3.28 -3.84 18.75
N ASP A 113 2.03 -3.99 19.17
CA ASP A 113 1.63 -4.74 20.36
C ASP A 113 1.53 -6.25 20.07
N ARG A 114 0.64 -6.64 19.15
CA ARG A 114 0.39 -8.02 18.76
C ARG A 114 -0.20 -8.10 17.36
N ASP A 115 -0.03 -9.24 16.72
CA ASP A 115 -0.67 -9.49 15.44
C ASP A 115 -2.21 -9.51 15.59
N LYS A 116 -2.91 -8.80 14.69
CA LYS A 116 -4.38 -8.79 14.65
C LYS A 116 -4.96 -10.01 13.94
N ILE A 117 -4.09 -10.86 13.39
CA ILE A 117 -4.42 -12.17 12.82
C ILE A 117 -3.44 -13.21 13.35
N LYS A 118 -3.78 -14.48 13.22
CA LYS A 118 -2.82 -15.56 13.45
C LYS A 118 -1.90 -15.69 12.23
N VAL A 119 -0.66 -15.22 12.36
CA VAL A 119 0.42 -15.45 11.38
C VAL A 119 1.04 -16.83 11.64
N VAL A 120 0.99 -17.71 10.64
CA VAL A 120 1.49 -19.09 10.72
C VAL A 120 2.45 -19.42 9.58
N PRO A 121 3.34 -20.43 9.73
CA PRO A 121 4.31 -20.78 8.68
C PRO A 121 3.68 -21.26 7.36
N ASN A 122 2.41 -21.68 7.38
CA ASN A 122 1.64 -21.95 6.17
C ASN A 122 1.14 -20.63 5.55
N LEU A 123 1.75 -20.24 4.43
CA LEU A 123 1.43 -18.98 3.74
C LEU A 123 -0.04 -18.88 3.31
N GLY A 124 -0.65 -19.96 2.82
CA GLY A 124 -2.05 -19.95 2.40
C GLY A 124 -3.02 -19.74 3.57
N ALA A 125 -2.72 -20.30 4.75
CA ALA A 125 -3.49 -20.06 5.96
C ALA A 125 -3.35 -18.61 6.43
N THR A 126 -2.13 -18.07 6.46
CA THR A 126 -1.89 -16.65 6.81
C THR A 126 -2.57 -15.71 5.82
N PHE A 127 -2.48 -15.98 4.52
CA PHE A 127 -3.20 -15.25 3.47
C PHE A 127 -4.71 -15.25 3.69
N THR A 128 -5.29 -16.41 4.01
CA THR A 128 -6.73 -16.52 4.29
C THR A 128 -7.12 -15.72 5.53
N ASN A 129 -6.31 -15.77 6.58
CA ASN A 129 -6.55 -14.99 7.80
C ASN A 129 -6.47 -13.48 7.53
N PHE A 130 -5.47 -13.05 6.76
CA PHE A 130 -5.30 -11.64 6.38
C PHE A 130 -6.46 -11.14 5.51
N MET A 131 -6.89 -11.92 4.52
CA MET A 131 -8.03 -11.58 3.68
C MET A 131 -9.31 -11.39 4.49
N ARG A 132 -9.59 -12.26 5.48
CA ARG A 132 -10.77 -12.13 6.35
C ARG A 132 -10.71 -10.88 7.24
N TRP A 133 -9.53 -10.61 7.79
CA TRP A 133 -9.31 -9.40 8.60
C TRP A 133 -9.45 -8.12 7.76
N HIS A 134 -8.85 -8.08 6.57
CA HIS A 134 -8.97 -6.94 5.66
C HIS A 134 -10.42 -6.70 5.27
N TYR A 135 -11.19 -7.74 4.94
CA TYR A 135 -12.61 -7.62 4.64
C TYR A 135 -13.41 -7.03 5.81
N SER A 136 -13.16 -7.51 7.03
CA SER A 136 -13.92 -7.12 8.23
C SER A 136 -13.55 -5.72 8.76
N ASN A 137 -12.30 -5.29 8.58
CA ASN A 137 -11.77 -4.11 9.26
C ASN A 137 -11.45 -2.95 8.31
N LEU A 138 -11.16 -3.25 7.04
CA LEU A 138 -10.68 -2.29 6.06
C LEU A 138 -11.57 -2.21 4.82
N GLY A 139 -12.65 -3.01 4.72
CA GLY A 139 -13.51 -3.10 3.54
C GLY A 139 -14.17 -1.78 3.09
N GLN A 140 -14.23 -0.77 3.99
CA GLN A 140 -14.74 0.58 3.69
C GLN A 140 -13.65 1.66 3.57
N ARG A 141 -12.36 1.33 3.75
CA ARG A 141 -11.28 2.32 3.67
C ARG A 141 -10.92 2.64 2.21
N ILE A 142 -10.37 3.84 1.99
CA ILE A 142 -9.98 4.35 0.67
C ILE A 142 -8.63 3.74 0.25
N HIS A 143 -8.64 2.51 -0.25
CA HIS A 143 -7.48 1.89 -0.89
C HIS A 143 -7.92 0.87 -1.95
N ASN A 144 -7.01 0.52 -2.88
CA ASN A 144 -7.29 -0.41 -3.96
C ASN A 144 -6.67 -1.80 -3.73
N HIS A 145 -5.61 -1.88 -2.93
CA HIS A 145 -4.90 -3.12 -2.61
C HIS A 145 -4.23 -3.01 -1.25
N ALA A 146 -4.23 -4.11 -0.48
CA ALA A 146 -3.52 -4.18 0.79
C ALA A 146 -2.43 -5.26 0.77
N GLN A 147 -1.25 -4.97 1.29
CA GLN A 147 -0.17 -5.95 1.42
C GLN A 147 0.25 -6.09 2.88
N LEU A 148 0.28 -7.33 3.37
CA LEU A 148 0.89 -7.69 4.64
C LEU A 148 2.37 -8.02 4.42
N LEU A 149 3.25 -7.25 5.04
CA LEU A 149 4.68 -7.51 5.11
C LEU A 149 4.97 -8.22 6.43
N SER A 150 5.34 -9.50 6.35
CA SER A 150 5.58 -10.35 7.52
C SER A 150 7.07 -10.52 7.80
N GLY A 151 7.47 -10.28 9.05
CA GLY A 151 8.81 -10.61 9.54
C GLY A 151 8.98 -12.10 9.88
N ALA A 152 7.90 -12.89 9.85
CA ALA A 152 7.95 -14.33 9.98
C ALA A 152 8.43 -14.98 8.68
N GLY A 153 8.92 -16.23 8.76
CA GLY A 153 9.29 -17.02 7.59
C GLY A 153 8.21 -18.04 7.25
N PHE A 154 8.00 -18.32 5.96
CA PHE A 154 7.04 -19.32 5.50
C PHE A 154 7.74 -20.61 5.01
N LEU A 155 6.99 -21.72 5.02
CA LEU A 155 7.50 -23.04 4.62
C LEU A 155 7.40 -23.27 3.09
N HIS A 156 8.13 -24.28 2.62
CA HIS A 156 8.12 -24.76 1.23
C HIS A 156 8.60 -23.75 0.17
N GLY A 157 9.45 -22.79 0.57
CA GLY A 157 10.12 -21.87 -0.36
C GLY A 157 9.24 -20.82 -1.04
N ARG A 158 7.93 -20.79 -0.74
CA ARG A 158 7.02 -19.73 -1.19
C ARG A 158 7.08 -18.55 -0.23
N VAL A 159 7.40 -17.38 -0.76
CA VAL A 159 7.68 -16.15 -0.01
C VAL A 159 6.64 -15.04 -0.27
N GLY A 160 5.61 -15.31 -1.07
CA GLY A 160 4.57 -14.36 -1.43
C GLY A 160 3.31 -15.07 -1.94
N MET A 161 2.15 -14.46 -1.70
CA MET A 161 0.86 -14.90 -2.22
C MET A 161 -0.11 -13.73 -2.32
N ALA A 162 -0.81 -13.62 -3.45
CA ALA A 162 -1.83 -12.62 -3.71
C ALA A 162 -3.12 -13.22 -4.27
N ALA A 163 -4.24 -12.53 -4.05
CA ALA A 163 -5.47 -12.82 -4.77
C ALA A 163 -5.30 -12.40 -6.24
N ALA A 164 -5.32 -13.36 -7.17
CA ALA A 164 -5.18 -13.06 -8.59
C ALA A 164 -6.43 -12.33 -9.15
N ASN A 165 -6.22 -11.38 -10.07
CA ASN A 165 -7.30 -10.61 -10.72
C ASN A 165 -8.27 -9.92 -9.74
N SER A 166 -7.76 -9.55 -8.57
CA SER A 166 -8.56 -9.07 -7.45
C SER A 166 -8.56 -7.57 -7.29
N LEU A 167 -7.72 -6.83 -8.04
CA LEU A 167 -7.64 -5.39 -7.87
C LEU A 167 -9.02 -4.72 -8.10
N CYS A 168 -9.31 -3.67 -7.33
CA CYS A 168 -10.63 -3.03 -7.23
C CYS A 168 -11.74 -3.88 -6.57
N THR A 169 -11.40 -4.99 -5.92
CA THR A 169 -12.36 -5.78 -5.13
C THR A 169 -12.00 -5.76 -3.65
N THR A 170 -12.96 -6.10 -2.80
CA THR A 170 -12.76 -6.24 -1.34
C THR A 170 -11.82 -7.40 -0.96
N SER A 171 -11.43 -8.24 -1.91
CA SER A 171 -10.47 -9.35 -1.68
C SER A 171 -9.07 -9.03 -2.22
N SER A 172 -8.82 -7.77 -2.59
CA SER A 172 -7.55 -7.30 -3.14
C SER A 172 -6.46 -7.23 -2.07
N VAL A 173 -5.86 -8.37 -1.77
CA VAL A 173 -4.81 -8.50 -0.75
C VAL A 173 -3.62 -9.36 -1.20
N SER A 174 -2.47 -9.14 -0.58
CA SER A 174 -1.33 -10.06 -0.63
C SER A 174 -0.63 -10.21 0.73
N VAL A 175 0.11 -11.30 0.89
CA VAL A 175 1.00 -11.58 2.03
C VAL A 175 2.39 -11.86 1.50
N ILE A 176 3.39 -11.18 2.07
CA ILE A 176 4.78 -11.21 1.60
C ILE A 176 5.72 -11.47 2.78
N GLU A 177 6.65 -12.40 2.60
CA GLU A 177 7.77 -12.61 3.51
C GLU A 177 8.80 -11.49 3.36
N ALA A 178 8.83 -10.58 4.33
CA ALA A 178 9.78 -9.47 4.36
C ALA A 178 10.98 -9.74 5.29
N LYS A 179 11.03 -10.93 5.92
CA LYS A 179 12.12 -11.36 6.79
C LYS A 179 13.49 -11.24 6.11
N ARG A 180 14.33 -10.34 6.63
CA ARG A 180 15.72 -10.10 6.19
C ARG A 180 15.88 -9.81 4.69
N LYS A 181 14.86 -9.25 4.03
CA LYS A 181 14.96 -8.83 2.62
C LYS A 181 15.58 -7.43 2.56
N ASN A 182 16.51 -7.23 1.63
CA ASN A 182 16.94 -5.87 1.28
C ASN A 182 15.86 -5.19 0.42
N ASN A 183 16.05 -3.90 0.12
CA ASN A 183 15.09 -3.11 -0.63
C ASN A 183 14.77 -3.70 -2.03
N VAL A 184 15.78 -4.20 -2.76
CA VAL A 184 15.62 -4.83 -4.08
C VAL A 184 14.81 -6.13 -4.01
N ALA A 185 15.08 -6.99 -3.03
CA ALA A 185 14.35 -8.24 -2.87
C ALA A 185 12.91 -7.99 -2.43
N LEU A 186 12.68 -7.06 -1.49
CA LEU A 186 11.33 -6.76 -1.01
C LEU A 186 10.48 -6.11 -2.09
N VAL A 187 11.03 -5.12 -2.82
CA VAL A 187 10.27 -4.48 -3.91
C VAL A 187 9.96 -5.45 -5.04
N ALA A 188 10.85 -6.40 -5.34
CA ALA A 188 10.59 -7.44 -6.32
C ALA A 188 9.36 -8.28 -5.94
N LEU A 189 9.28 -8.74 -4.68
CA LEU A 189 8.14 -9.50 -4.17
C LEU A 189 6.86 -8.65 -4.11
N MET A 190 6.92 -7.43 -3.58
CA MET A 190 5.77 -6.52 -3.57
C MET A 190 5.22 -6.26 -4.96
N SER A 191 6.12 -6.07 -5.93
CA SER A 191 5.75 -5.82 -7.32
C SER A 191 5.15 -7.06 -7.97
N HIS A 192 5.71 -8.24 -7.71
CA HIS A 192 5.25 -9.51 -8.22
C HIS A 192 3.83 -9.83 -7.74
N GLU A 193 3.60 -9.75 -6.43
CA GLU A 193 2.28 -10.02 -5.84
C GLU A 193 1.22 -9.00 -6.27
N LEU A 194 1.57 -7.71 -6.39
CA LEU A 194 0.67 -6.71 -6.96
C LEU A 194 0.38 -6.99 -8.46
N GLY A 195 1.34 -7.57 -9.18
CA GLY A 195 1.18 -8.00 -10.56
C GLY A 195 0.12 -9.10 -10.72
N HIS A 196 0.08 -10.06 -9.79
CA HIS A 196 -0.99 -11.05 -9.71
C HIS A 196 -2.36 -10.42 -9.48
N ALA A 197 -2.47 -9.42 -8.58
CA ALA A 197 -3.72 -8.70 -8.36
C ALA A 197 -4.20 -7.98 -9.64
N LEU A 198 -3.27 -7.53 -10.48
CA LEU A 198 -3.48 -6.95 -11.81
C LEU A 198 -3.67 -7.97 -12.95
N GLY A 199 -3.80 -9.26 -12.62
CA GLY A 199 -4.09 -10.34 -13.56
C GLY A 199 -2.88 -10.89 -14.32
N MET A 200 -1.67 -10.50 -13.94
CA MET A 200 -0.44 -11.06 -14.52
C MET A 200 -0.13 -12.41 -13.88
N GLN A 201 0.23 -13.39 -14.71
CA GLN A 201 0.67 -14.71 -14.25
C GLN A 201 2.18 -14.77 -14.16
N ASP A 202 2.69 -15.77 -13.45
CA ASP A 202 4.11 -16.12 -13.47
C ASP A 202 4.59 -16.34 -14.91
N VAL A 203 5.80 -15.89 -15.17
CA VAL A 203 6.52 -16.18 -16.40
C VAL A 203 7.71 -17.10 -16.10
N PRO A 204 8.05 -18.02 -17.01
CA PRO A 204 9.21 -18.88 -16.86
C PRO A 204 10.49 -18.08 -16.67
N TYR A 205 11.47 -18.63 -15.94
CA TYR A 205 12.68 -17.88 -15.57
C TYR A 205 13.49 -17.35 -16.77
N TYR A 206 13.42 -18.06 -17.91
CA TYR A 206 14.13 -17.73 -19.15
C TYR A 206 13.41 -16.67 -20.01
N THR A 207 12.29 -16.13 -19.52
CA THR A 207 11.54 -15.07 -20.22
C THR A 207 12.39 -13.82 -20.33
N LYS A 208 12.54 -13.31 -21.55
CA LYS A 208 13.32 -12.08 -21.80
C LYS A 208 12.51 -10.85 -21.42
N CYS A 209 13.13 -9.96 -20.62
CA CYS A 209 12.66 -8.61 -20.36
C CYS A 209 13.69 -7.57 -20.82
N PRO A 210 13.26 -6.34 -21.16
CA PRO A 210 14.18 -5.27 -21.61
C PRO A 210 15.34 -5.01 -20.63
N SER A 211 15.06 -5.01 -19.33
CA SER A 211 16.07 -4.89 -18.26
C SER A 211 16.76 -6.19 -17.87
N GLY A 212 16.47 -7.31 -18.55
CA GLY A 212 17.04 -8.63 -18.28
C GLY A 212 16.45 -9.37 -17.08
N SER A 213 15.62 -8.74 -16.25
CA SER A 213 14.89 -9.38 -15.15
C SER A 213 13.42 -8.96 -15.18
N CYS A 214 12.51 -9.95 -15.21
CA CYS A 214 11.08 -9.71 -15.25
C CYS A 214 10.49 -9.70 -13.85
N VAL A 215 9.59 -8.75 -13.55
CA VAL A 215 8.86 -8.69 -12.27
C VAL A 215 8.11 -9.99 -11.99
N MET A 216 7.42 -10.54 -13.01
CA MET A 216 6.60 -11.76 -12.87
C MET A 216 7.42 -13.06 -12.99
N ASN A 217 8.74 -13.03 -12.84
CA ASN A 217 9.54 -14.25 -12.90
C ASN A 217 9.18 -15.18 -11.73
N GLN A 218 8.98 -16.47 -12.01
CA GLN A 218 8.66 -17.49 -11.01
C GLN A 218 9.69 -17.61 -9.87
N TYR A 219 10.93 -17.14 -10.08
CA TYR A 219 12.00 -17.16 -9.08
C TYR A 219 12.53 -15.74 -8.82
N LEU A 220 12.83 -15.47 -7.55
CA LEU A 220 13.44 -14.23 -7.12
C LEU A 220 14.87 -14.13 -7.69
N SER A 221 15.16 -13.01 -8.35
CA SER A 221 16.51 -12.70 -8.87
C SER A 221 17.22 -11.73 -7.94
N SER A 222 18.56 -11.79 -7.92
CA SER A 222 19.39 -10.73 -7.32
C SER A 222 19.38 -9.44 -8.15
N LYS A 223 18.94 -9.50 -9.41
CA LYS A 223 18.82 -8.34 -10.30
C LYS A 223 17.51 -7.61 -10.03
N PHE A 224 17.59 -6.28 -9.94
CA PHE A 224 16.42 -5.42 -9.84
C PHE A 224 15.46 -5.64 -11.03
N PRO A 225 14.21 -6.08 -10.80
CA PRO A 225 13.27 -6.34 -11.88
C PRO A 225 12.60 -5.04 -12.32
N LYS A 226 13.22 -4.35 -13.28
CA LYS A 226 12.76 -3.02 -13.71
C LYS A 226 11.54 -3.06 -14.62
N ASP A 227 11.28 -4.18 -15.30
CA ASP A 227 10.24 -4.26 -16.34
C ASP A 227 9.32 -5.49 -16.22
N PHE A 228 8.15 -5.34 -16.83
CA PHE A 228 7.23 -6.42 -17.13
C PHE A 228 7.46 -6.98 -18.54
N SER A 229 7.35 -8.30 -18.67
CA SER A 229 7.44 -8.99 -19.96
C SER A 229 6.29 -8.62 -20.90
N THR A 230 6.44 -8.91 -22.20
CA THR A 230 5.36 -8.73 -23.18
C THR A 230 4.11 -9.55 -22.82
N VAL A 231 4.29 -10.76 -22.30
CA VAL A 231 3.21 -11.63 -21.82
C VAL A 231 2.48 -10.97 -20.64
N SER A 232 3.22 -10.48 -19.64
CA SER A 232 2.67 -9.80 -18.47
C SER A 232 1.87 -8.55 -18.87
N ARG A 233 2.41 -7.74 -19.80
CA ARG A 233 1.72 -6.55 -20.34
C ARG A 233 0.43 -6.90 -21.07
N SER A 234 0.43 -7.95 -21.87
CA SER A 234 -0.77 -8.44 -22.56
C SER A 234 -1.84 -8.92 -21.57
N ARG A 235 -1.44 -9.66 -20.53
CA ARG A 235 -2.36 -10.10 -19.46
C ARG A 235 -2.98 -8.90 -18.71
N PHE A 236 -2.17 -7.90 -18.39
CA PHE A 236 -2.66 -6.67 -17.77
C PHE A 236 -3.66 -5.91 -18.65
N GLN A 237 -3.42 -5.80 -19.96
CA GLN A 237 -4.40 -5.21 -20.89
C GLN A 237 -5.72 -6.01 -20.93
N GLY A 238 -5.63 -7.34 -20.90
CA GLY A 238 -6.79 -8.23 -20.76
C GLY A 238 -7.56 -8.00 -19.44
N PHE A 239 -6.86 -7.80 -18.33
CA PHE A 239 -7.45 -7.45 -17.05
C PHE A 239 -8.22 -6.11 -17.12
N LEU A 240 -7.62 -5.07 -17.70
CA LEU A 240 -8.26 -3.76 -17.90
C LEU A 240 -9.51 -3.81 -18.79
N SER A 241 -9.56 -4.77 -19.72
CA SER A 241 -10.66 -4.90 -20.69
C SER A 241 -11.82 -5.76 -20.17
N SER A 242 -11.55 -6.68 -19.25
CA SER A 242 -12.50 -7.70 -18.81
C SER A 242 -13.30 -7.34 -17.54
N ARG A 243 -12.87 -6.33 -16.79
CA ARG A 243 -13.47 -5.96 -15.49
C ARG A 243 -13.79 -4.48 -15.37
N ASN A 244 -14.64 -4.16 -14.40
CA ASN A 244 -14.85 -2.78 -13.94
C ASN A 244 -13.61 -2.30 -13.16
N THR A 245 -12.59 -1.84 -13.87
CA THR A 245 -11.35 -1.30 -13.29
C THR A 245 -11.42 0.19 -13.01
N ARG A 246 -12.63 0.76 -12.81
CA ARG A 246 -12.81 2.20 -12.58
C ARG A 246 -12.06 2.72 -11.36
N CYS A 247 -11.80 1.89 -10.35
CA CYS A 247 -11.05 2.31 -9.17
C CYS A 247 -9.62 2.78 -9.51
N LEU A 248 -9.05 2.28 -10.61
CA LEU A 248 -7.71 2.66 -11.09
C LEU A 248 -7.65 4.03 -11.75
N LEU A 249 -8.80 4.62 -12.10
CA LEU A 249 -8.87 5.92 -12.77
C LEU A 249 -8.97 7.08 -11.78
N LEU A 250 -9.18 6.78 -10.50
CA LEU A 250 -9.32 7.76 -9.44
C LEU A 250 -7.98 7.88 -8.71
N ALA A 251 -7.31 9.02 -8.90
CA ALA A 251 -6.15 9.36 -8.09
C ALA A 251 -6.57 9.48 -6.61
N PRO A 252 -5.77 8.95 -5.66
CA PRO A 252 -5.99 9.22 -4.25
C PRO A 252 -5.97 10.73 -3.96
N ASP A 253 -6.80 11.18 -3.02
CA ASP A 253 -6.72 12.55 -2.51
C ASP A 253 -5.30 12.79 -1.97
N PRO A 254 -4.58 13.84 -2.41
CA PRO A 254 -3.26 14.18 -1.89
C PRO A 254 -3.17 14.26 -0.37
N LYS A 255 -4.27 14.58 0.33
CA LYS A 255 -4.34 14.62 1.80
C LYS A 255 -4.27 13.23 2.44
N ASN A 256 -4.70 12.19 1.72
CA ASN A 256 -4.71 10.81 2.20
C ASN A 256 -3.41 10.06 1.86
N ILE A 257 -2.51 10.68 1.09
CA ILE A 257 -1.22 10.07 0.74
C ILE A 257 -0.25 10.25 1.90
N ILE A 258 0.20 9.13 2.46
CA ILE A 258 1.26 9.11 3.46
C ILE A 258 2.59 9.42 2.76
N LYS A 259 3.24 10.49 3.20
CA LYS A 259 4.53 10.96 2.71
C LYS A 259 5.44 11.34 3.90
N PRO A 260 6.78 11.31 3.73
CA PRO A 260 7.70 11.97 4.64
C PRO A 260 7.23 13.39 4.95
N THR A 261 7.09 13.74 6.23
CA THR A 261 6.52 15.03 6.65
C THR A 261 7.29 15.60 7.82
N CYS A 262 8.00 16.69 7.55
CA CYS A 262 8.73 17.43 8.55
C CYS A 262 7.80 18.04 9.61
N GLY A 263 8.21 17.90 10.88
CA GLY A 263 7.54 18.46 12.04
C GLY A 263 6.56 17.50 12.71
N ASN A 264 6.57 16.21 12.33
CA ASN A 264 5.71 15.18 12.93
C ASN A 264 6.42 14.39 14.04
N ARG A 265 7.66 14.79 14.41
CA ARG A 265 8.54 14.15 15.40
C ARG A 265 8.95 12.72 15.03
N LEU A 266 8.78 12.32 13.78
CA LEU A 266 9.27 11.07 13.22
C LEU A 266 10.30 11.40 12.16
N LEU A 267 11.55 11.02 12.39
CA LEU A 267 12.62 11.23 11.42
C LEU A 267 12.37 10.42 10.14
N ASP A 268 11.70 11.02 9.17
CA ASP A 268 11.32 10.37 7.92
C ASP A 268 12.48 10.43 6.89
N MET A 269 12.32 9.76 5.76
CA MET A 269 13.34 9.72 4.71
C MET A 269 13.66 11.11 4.16
N GLY A 270 14.96 11.46 4.19
CA GLY A 270 15.47 12.72 3.64
C GLY A 270 15.59 13.84 4.68
N GLU A 271 15.15 13.59 5.91
CA GLU A 271 15.30 14.50 7.04
C GLU A 271 16.61 14.23 7.79
N GLY A 272 17.25 15.28 8.31
CA GLY A 272 18.42 15.18 9.18
C GLY A 272 18.06 15.21 10.67
N CYS A 273 16.87 15.70 11.01
CA CYS A 273 16.31 15.78 12.35
C CYS A 273 14.80 16.09 12.22
N ASP A 274 13.99 15.74 13.23
CA ASP A 274 12.62 16.24 13.36
C ASP A 274 12.32 16.47 14.85
N CYS A 275 12.06 17.73 15.21
CA CYS A 275 11.79 18.16 16.59
C CYS A 275 10.35 18.62 16.80
N GLY A 276 9.44 18.36 15.85
CA GLY A 276 8.07 18.86 15.89
C GLY A 276 7.89 20.22 15.20
N SER A 277 6.78 20.89 15.48
CA SER A 277 6.48 22.19 14.89
C SER A 277 7.47 23.28 15.37
N PRO A 278 7.55 24.43 14.67
CA PRO A 278 8.42 25.53 15.08
C PRO A 278 8.17 26.03 16.51
N GLU A 279 6.93 25.94 16.99
CA GLU A 279 6.53 26.38 18.33
C GLU A 279 6.93 25.37 19.42
N GLU A 280 7.04 24.09 19.07
CA GLU A 280 7.31 22.99 20.00
C GLU A 280 8.78 22.57 20.02
N CYS A 281 9.53 22.89 18.96
CA CYS A 281 10.91 22.45 18.78
C CYS A 281 11.85 23.09 19.80
N THR A 282 12.40 22.25 20.69
CA THR A 282 13.42 22.66 21.67
C THR A 282 14.84 22.27 21.24
N ASN A 283 14.99 21.49 20.16
CA ASN A 283 16.29 21.04 19.69
C ASN A 283 17.04 22.19 18.98
N LEU A 284 18.10 22.69 19.62
CA LEU A 284 18.93 23.79 19.10
C LEU A 284 19.59 23.46 17.76
N CYS A 285 19.86 22.18 17.50
CA CYS A 285 20.53 21.69 16.30
C CYS A 285 19.57 21.36 15.15
N CYS A 286 18.27 21.37 15.39
CA CYS A 286 17.29 21.10 14.35
C CYS A 286 16.62 22.38 13.85
N GLU A 287 16.48 22.50 12.53
CA GLU A 287 15.70 23.55 11.88
C GLU A 287 14.26 23.04 11.65
N PRO A 288 13.27 23.40 12.49
CA PRO A 288 11.95 22.76 12.51
C PRO A 288 11.13 22.96 11.23
N LEU A 289 11.40 24.01 10.45
CA LEU A 289 10.69 24.26 9.19
C LEU A 289 11.22 23.40 8.03
N THR A 290 12.44 22.88 8.14
CA THR A 290 13.10 22.17 7.04
C THR A 290 13.56 20.77 7.41
N CYS A 291 13.51 20.40 8.69
CA CYS A 291 13.98 19.14 9.23
C CYS A 291 15.42 18.84 8.82
N ARG A 292 16.25 19.89 8.84
CA ARG A 292 17.68 19.83 8.56
C ARG A 292 18.47 20.17 9.81
N LEU A 293 19.59 19.49 9.97
CA LEU A 293 20.57 19.86 10.98
C LEU A 293 21.17 21.21 10.64
N LYS A 294 21.29 22.08 11.65
CA LYS A 294 21.96 23.37 11.51
C LYS A 294 23.46 23.15 11.27
N SER A 295 24.06 24.05 10.50
CA SER A 295 25.45 23.92 10.04
C SER A 295 26.51 24.25 11.11
N GLN A 296 26.08 24.52 12.35
CA GLN A 296 26.93 24.90 13.49
C GLN A 296 27.88 23.76 13.90
N PRO A 297 29.09 24.07 14.41
CA PRO A 297 30.09 23.06 14.78
C PRO A 297 29.56 22.02 15.76
N ASP A 298 28.85 22.47 16.81
CA ASP A 298 28.32 21.63 17.89
C ASP A 298 27.23 20.65 17.42
N CYS A 299 26.58 20.94 16.29
CA CYS A 299 25.50 20.12 15.73
C CYS A 299 25.97 19.05 14.75
N ARG A 300 27.29 18.99 14.47
CA ARG A 300 27.88 17.99 13.57
C ARG A 300 28.35 16.73 14.28
N GLU A 301 28.49 16.74 15.60
CA GLU A 301 28.97 15.60 16.39
C GLU A 301 27.88 14.54 16.68
N GLU A 302 26.59 14.92 16.71
CA GLU A 302 25.49 13.97 16.94
C GLU A 302 25.27 12.98 15.78
N ALA A 303 25.78 13.26 14.58
CA ALA A 303 25.70 12.36 13.43
C ALA A 303 26.72 11.20 13.48
N SER A 304 27.77 11.31 14.31
CA SER A 304 28.88 10.35 14.35
C SER A 304 28.72 9.25 15.41
N ASN A 305 27.83 9.43 16.39
CA ASN A 305 27.66 8.49 17.52
C ASN A 305 26.54 7.45 17.33
N LEU A 306 25.93 7.37 16.14
CA LEU A 306 24.96 6.32 15.78
C LEU A 306 25.58 5.16 14.97
N VAL A 307 26.90 5.19 14.79
CA VAL A 307 27.69 4.09 14.23
C VAL A 307 28.84 3.81 15.19
N ILE A 308 28.58 3.06 16.26
CA ILE A 308 29.46 2.10 16.97
C ILE A 308 28.76 1.72 18.27
N GLU A 309 28.00 0.61 18.20
CA GLU A 309 27.91 -0.56 19.11
C GLU A 309 26.61 -1.36 18.84
#